data_AF-A0A2M8QSD5-F1
#
_entry.id   AF-A0A2M8QSD5-F1
#
_cell.length_a   1.000
_cell.length_b   1.000
_cell.length_c   1.000
_cell.angle_alpha   90.00
_cell.angle_beta   90.00
_cell.angle_gamma   90.00
#
_symmetry.space_group_name_H-M   'P 1'
#
loop_
_entity.id
_entity.type
_entity.pdbx_description
1 polymer ?
#
loop_
_entity_poly.entity_id
_entity_poly.type
_entity_poly.pdbx_seq_one_letter_code
_entity_poly.pdbx_strand_id
1 'polypeptide(L)'
;MITSRQVRAARALLGWTQETLAEKAIIALTALKRLESESYKAVNENTRHQVMKALEAAGIVFLDSDRGQGVLLVTNSSREQLQ
;
A
#
# COMPACT_ATOMS: atom_id res chain seq x y z
N MET A 1 10.12 7.38 -0.08
CA MET A 1 9.93 6.31 -1.11
C MET A 1 9.29 5.12 -0.41
N ILE A 2 8.18 4.57 -0.90
CA ILE A 2 7.52 3.44 -0.21
C ILE A 2 8.33 2.14 -0.38
N THR A 3 8.43 1.38 0.71
CA THR A 3 9.17 0.11 0.72
C THR A 3 8.27 -1.09 0.47
N SER A 4 8.86 -2.20 0.01
CA SER A 4 8.17 -3.49 -0.16
C SER A 4 7.51 -3.98 1.12
N ARG A 5 8.10 -3.64 2.29
CA ARG A 5 7.54 -3.96 3.61
C ARG A 5 6.29 -3.14 3.91
N GLN A 6 6.30 -1.84 3.61
CA GLN A 6 5.12 -0.99 3.77
C GLN A 6 3.97 -1.43 2.86
N VAL A 7 4.25 -1.79 1.61
CA VAL A 7 3.21 -2.31 0.68
C VAL A 7 2.56 -3.58 1.25
N ARG A 8 3.36 -4.54 1.73
CA ARG A 8 2.84 -5.77 2.35
C ARG A 8 2.02 -5.48 3.60
N ALA A 9 2.48 -4.57 4.45
CA ALA A 9 1.78 -4.19 5.68
C ALA A 9 0.45 -3.49 5.37
N ALA A 10 0.44 -2.54 4.44
CA ALA A 10 -0.77 -1.85 3.99
C ALA A 10 -1.81 -2.85 3.44
N ARG A 11 -1.36 -3.79 2.62
CA ARG A 11 -2.19 -4.85 2.08
C ARG A 11 -2.79 -5.74 3.19
N ALA A 12 -1.99 -6.09 4.19
CA ALA A 12 -2.44 -6.86 5.34
C ALA A 12 -3.49 -6.10 6.17
N LEU A 13 -3.30 -4.79 6.39
CA LEU A 13 -4.30 -3.95 7.09
C LEU A 13 -5.63 -3.87 6.35
N LEU A 14 -5.60 -3.82 5.02
CA LEU A 14 -6.80 -3.80 4.17
C LEU A 14 -7.43 -5.19 3.96
N GLY A 15 -6.77 -6.27 4.38
CA GLY A 15 -7.20 -7.64 4.08
C GLY A 15 -7.14 -7.99 2.59
N TRP A 16 -6.33 -7.28 1.79
CA TRP A 16 -6.26 -7.47 0.35
C TRP A 16 -5.32 -8.61 -0.05
N THR A 17 -5.63 -9.29 -1.15
CA THR A 17 -4.69 -10.19 -1.81
C THR A 17 -3.77 -9.42 -2.76
N GLN A 18 -2.72 -10.08 -3.27
CA GLN A 18 -1.86 -9.45 -4.29
C GLN A 18 -2.66 -9.17 -5.57
N GLU A 19 -3.58 -10.06 -5.93
CA GLU A 19 -4.47 -9.92 -7.07
C GLU A 19 -5.36 -8.67 -6.91
N THR A 20 -5.99 -8.49 -5.74
CA THR A 20 -6.81 -7.31 -5.46
C THR A 20 -6.00 -6.02 -5.57
N LEU A 21 -4.81 -5.98 -4.99
CA LEU A 21 -3.96 -4.78 -5.08
C LEU A 21 -3.51 -4.50 -6.52
N ALA A 22 -3.15 -5.54 -7.29
CA ALA A 22 -2.76 -5.39 -8.68
C ALA A 22 -3.89 -4.85 -9.55
N GLU A 23 -5.11 -5.34 -9.34
CA GLU A 23 -6.33 -4.87 -10.00
C GLU A 23 -6.61 -3.40 -9.64
N LYS A 24 -6.62 -3.05 -8.35
CA LYS A 24 -6.88 -1.68 -7.88
C LYS A 24 -5.82 -0.68 -8.32
N ALA A 25 -4.56 -1.10 -8.41
CA ALA A 25 -3.46 -0.27 -8.90
C ALA A 25 -3.34 -0.26 -10.43
N ILE A 26 -4.11 -1.07 -11.16
CA ILE A 26 -4.08 -1.19 -12.62
C ILE A 26 -2.66 -1.55 -13.10
N ILE A 27 -2.06 -2.56 -12.45
CA ILE A 27 -0.73 -3.07 -12.80
C ILE A 27 -0.75 -4.58 -13.01
N ALA A 28 0.25 -5.08 -13.73
CA ALA A 28 0.45 -6.51 -13.86
C ALA A 28 0.81 -7.14 -12.49
N LEU A 29 0.20 -8.28 -12.17
CA LEU A 29 0.48 -9.03 -10.94
C LEU A 29 1.97 -9.38 -10.78
N THR A 30 2.67 -9.66 -11.89
CA THR A 30 4.11 -9.93 -11.88
C THR A 30 4.94 -8.72 -11.46
N ALA A 31 4.50 -7.50 -11.80
CA ALA A 31 5.13 -6.26 -11.37
C ALA A 31 4.90 -6.02 -9.87
N LEU A 32 3.68 -6.30 -9.37
CA LEU A 32 3.41 -6.23 -7.93
C LEU A 32 4.22 -7.25 -7.13
N LYS A 33 4.32 -8.50 -7.60
CA LYS A 33 5.14 -9.53 -6.95
C LYS A 33 6.61 -9.14 -6.87
N ARG A 34 7.13 -8.49 -7.93
CA ARG A 34 8.49 -7.91 -7.91
C ARG A 34 8.61 -6.74 -6.95
N LEU A 35 7.58 -5.92 -6.81
CA LEU A 35 7.56 -4.80 -5.86
C LEU A 35 7.51 -5.27 -4.41
N GLU A 36 6.74 -6.31 -4.09
CA GLU A 36 6.67 -6.88 -2.74
C GLU A 36 7.87 -7.77 -2.40
N SER A 37 8.58 -8.28 -3.41
CA SER A 37 9.86 -8.97 -3.24
C SER A 37 10.93 -7.95 -2.85
N GLU A 38 11.74 -8.25 -1.82
CA GLU A 38 12.89 -7.43 -1.40
C GLU A 38 14.05 -7.44 -2.43
N SER A 39 13.74 -7.69 -3.70
CA SER A 39 14.71 -7.74 -4.78
C SER A 39 15.18 -6.31 -5.09
N TYR A 40 16.50 -6.09 -5.02
CA TYR A 40 17.18 -4.83 -5.36
C TYR A 40 17.00 -4.36 -6.81
N LYS A 41 16.21 -5.08 -7.63
CA LYS A 41 15.86 -4.64 -8.98
C LYS A 41 14.90 -3.47 -8.88
N ALA A 42 15.31 -2.33 -9.43
CA ALA A 42 14.50 -1.13 -9.51
C ALA A 42 13.17 -1.45 -10.24
N VAL A 43 12.09 -1.62 -9.46
CA VAL A 43 10.74 -1.58 -10.00
C VAL A 43 10.50 -0.16 -10.50
N ASN A 44 9.92 -0.06 -11.70
CA ASN A 44 9.57 1.19 -12.35
C ASN A 44 8.84 2.11 -11.36
N GLU A 45 9.31 3.36 -11.24
CA GLU A 45 8.75 4.35 -10.33
C GLU A 45 7.25 4.58 -10.59
N ASN A 46 6.81 4.48 -11.84
CA ASN A 46 5.40 4.60 -12.20
C ASN A 46 4.53 3.51 -11.54
N THR A 47 5.03 2.27 -11.50
CA THR A 47 4.34 1.15 -10.83
C THR A 47 4.25 1.38 -9.32
N ARG A 48 5.32 1.92 -8.70
CA ARG A 48 5.30 2.28 -7.28
C ARG A 48 4.26 3.36 -7.00
N HIS A 49 4.20 4.37 -7.85
CA HIS A 49 3.26 5.48 -7.72
C HIS A 49 1.80 5.01 -7.83
N GLN A 50 1.51 4.12 -8.77
CA GLN A 50 0.18 3.52 -8.94
C GLN A 50 -0.25 2.71 -7.71
N VAL A 51 0.66 1.89 -7.16
CA VAL A 51 0.39 1.11 -5.94
C VAL A 51 0.19 2.03 -4.74
N MET A 52 1.02 3.06 -4.58
CA MET A 52 0.88 4.04 -3.51
C MET A 52 -0.50 4.69 -3.56
N LYS A 53 -0.89 5.23 -4.73
CA LYS A 53 -2.20 5.86 -4.93
C LYS A 53 -3.37 4.93 -4.65
N ALA A 54 -3.30 3.67 -5.08
CA ALA A 54 -4.37 2.71 -4.85
C ALA A 54 -4.58 2.40 -3.37
N LEU A 55 -3.47 2.30 -2.61
CA LEU A 55 -3.51 2.07 -1.16
C LEU A 55 -4.00 3.33 -0.42
N GLU A 56 -3.53 4.51 -0.82
CA GLU A 56 -4.00 5.79 -0.26
C GLU A 56 -5.49 6.02 -0.50
N ALA A 57 -5.98 5.72 -1.71
CA ALA A 57 -7.40 5.80 -2.04
C ALA A 57 -8.25 4.82 -1.20
N ALA A 58 -7.67 3.73 -0.71
CA ALA A 58 -8.32 2.79 0.21
C ALA A 58 -8.20 3.19 1.69
N GLY A 59 -7.61 4.34 1.99
CA GLY A 59 -7.49 4.88 3.35
C GLY A 59 -6.17 4.56 4.03
N ILE A 60 -5.15 4.09 3.32
CA ILE A 60 -3.80 3.90 3.89
C ILE A 60 -3.03 5.21 3.87
N VAL A 61 -2.34 5.52 4.96
CA VAL A 61 -1.35 6.58 5.04
C VAL A 61 0.02 5.97 5.29
N PHE A 62 0.98 6.31 4.44
CA PHE A 62 2.38 5.89 4.62
C PHE A 62 3.09 6.84 5.58
N LEU A 63 3.75 6.28 6.58
CA LEU A 63 4.53 7.02 7.56
C LEU A 63 6.02 6.78 7.31
N ASP A 64 6.78 7.85 7.18
CA ASP A 64 8.24 7.84 7.03
C ASP A 64 8.79 8.89 7.99
N SER A 65 9.65 8.45 8.92
CA SER A 65 10.23 9.31 9.96
C SER A 65 11.67 8.92 10.22
N ASP A 66 12.45 9.81 10.85
CA ASP A 66 13.84 9.53 11.23
C ASP A 66 13.98 8.32 12.18
N ARG A 67 12.88 7.93 12.85
CA ARG A 67 12.83 6.80 13.78
C ARG A 67 12.34 5.50 13.13
N GLY A 68 11.87 5.55 11.88
CA GLY A 68 11.41 4.38 11.16
C GLY A 68 10.21 4.63 10.26
N GLN A 69 9.72 3.53 9.69
CA GLN A 69 8.69 3.51 8.66
C GLN A 69 7.45 2.74 9.14
N GLY A 70 6.28 3.18 8.73
CA GLY A 70 5.01 2.59 9.11
C GLY A 70 3.92 2.77 8.06
N VAL A 71 2.78 2.15 8.35
CA VAL A 71 1.52 2.32 7.60
C VAL A 71 0.39 2.46 8.60
N LEU A 72 -0.54 3.36 8.32
CA LEU A 72 -1.72 3.62 9.13
C LEU A 72 -2.96 3.39 8.26
N LEU A 73 -3.95 2.66 8.76
CA LEU A 73 -5.28 2.61 8.15
C LEU A 73 -6.15 3.68 8.80
N VAL A 74 -6.58 4.66 8.01
CA VAL A 74 -7.51 5.70 8.44
C VAL A 74 -8.91 5.11 8.43
N THR A 75 -9.41 4.74 9.61
CA THR A 75 -10.84 4.48 9.78
C THR A 75 -11.52 5.83 9.95
N ASN A 76 -12.45 6.17 9.06
CA ASN A 76 -13.39 7.26 9.34
C ASN A 76 -14.27 6.80 10.50
N SER A 77 -13.81 7.03 11.72
CA SER A 77 -14.61 6.98 12.93
C SER A 77 -15.48 8.25 12.96
N SER A 78 -16.28 8.45 11.91
CA SER A 78 -17.41 9.36 12.00
C SER A 78 -18.35 8.75 13.03
N ARG A 79 -18.58 9.51 14.10
CA ARG A 79 -19.58 9.28 15.13
C ARG A 79 -20.96 9.06 14.48
N GLU A 80 -21.26 7.85 14.06
CA GLU A 80 -22.63 7.35 13.86
C GLU A 80 -22.99 6.49 15.06
N GLN A 81 -23.10 7.11 16.23
CA GLN A 81 -23.76 6.54 17.43
C GLN A 81 -23.83 7.60 18.54
N LEU A 82 -24.45 8.73 18.24
CA LEU A 82 -25.22 9.48 19.23
C LEU A 82 -26.58 9.74 18.59
N GLN A 83 -27.39 8.67 18.58
CA GLN A 83 -28.85 8.80 18.61
C GLN A 83 -29.26 9.09 20.05
#